data_AF-A0A164W2E1-F1
#
_entry.id   AF-A0A164W2E1-F1
#
_cell.length_a   1.000
_cell.length_b   1.000
_cell.length_c   1.000
_cell.angle_alpha   90.00
_cell.angle_beta   90.00
_cell.angle_gamma   90.00
#
_symmetry.space_group_name_H-M   'P 1'
#
loop_
_entity.id
_entity.type
_entity.pdbx_description
1 polymer ?
#
loop_
_entity_poly.entity_id
_entity_poly.type
_entity_poly.pdbx_seq_one_letter_code
_entity_poly.pdbx_strand_id
1 'polypeptide(L)'
;MNHHHPRSKLMEFPYVSAPHRNLMVDIVSKVEAHLSSSLLPCTLPQDVEYFENESGTAQSALLVRSAVPSSQIDFILGSWLHCGLPTGGALNITSFSGYLNSSTDAPNFLVELIQSSPTSMILILDLPPRKDLVLHDEYLKTFYEDTLLDDKRKHLEKLVEVKPYFTSSLYIRSVVSPTAIMVRIETGTDEAEQLEEIVRDHVSPIAKEVLQIWLELCACGKREVEQEEMIALAKRDKITKSKTIEIDLGSNLPRLFGEVAAARVLESLKEVY
;
A
#
# COMPACT_ATOMS: atom_id res chain seq x y z
N MET A 1 -15.54 -28.70 1.47
CA MET A 1 -15.40 -28.67 0.00
C MET A 1 -14.54 -27.46 -0.34
N ASN A 2 -13.31 -27.68 -0.81
CA ASN A 2 -12.39 -26.60 -1.16
C ASN A 2 -12.87 -25.96 -2.46
N HIS A 3 -13.49 -24.79 -2.37
CA HIS A 3 -13.64 -23.93 -3.53
C HIS A 3 -12.26 -23.40 -3.90
N HIS A 4 -11.64 -23.96 -4.93
CA HIS A 4 -10.55 -23.29 -5.64
C HIS A 4 -11.13 -22.02 -6.25
N HIS A 5 -11.00 -20.89 -5.55
CA HIS A 5 -11.17 -19.58 -6.18
C HIS A 5 -10.14 -19.48 -7.32
N PRO A 6 -10.54 -18.95 -8.49
CA PRO A 6 -9.57 -18.56 -9.51
C PRO A 6 -8.49 -17.71 -8.85
N ARG A 7 -7.22 -18.00 -9.14
CA ARG A 7 -6.11 -17.22 -8.60
C ARG A 7 -6.31 -15.77 -9.05
N SER A 8 -6.46 -14.86 -8.08
CA SER A 8 -6.71 -13.44 -8.36
C SER A 8 -5.65 -12.90 -9.33
N LYS A 9 -6.10 -12.09 -10.30
CA LYS A 9 -5.22 -11.38 -11.25
C LYS A 9 -4.18 -10.50 -10.55
N LEU A 10 -4.47 -10.05 -9.32
CA LEU A 10 -3.51 -9.35 -8.49
C LEU A 10 -2.24 -10.19 -8.28
N MET A 11 -2.38 -11.48 -8.00
CA MET A 11 -1.26 -12.37 -7.62
C MET A 11 -0.33 -12.74 -8.78
N GLU A 12 -0.61 -12.28 -10.01
CA GLU A 12 0.24 -12.48 -11.17
C GLU A 12 1.43 -11.50 -11.18
N PHE A 13 1.22 -10.24 -10.74
CA PHE A 13 2.19 -9.13 -10.84
C PHE A 13 3.08 -9.20 -12.09
N PRO A 14 2.50 -9.13 -13.29
CA PRO A 14 3.14 -9.66 -14.51
C PRO A 14 4.28 -8.79 -15.07
N TYR A 15 4.35 -7.51 -14.69
CA TYR A 15 5.25 -6.52 -15.30
C TYR A 15 6.48 -6.15 -14.47
N VAL A 16 6.69 -6.83 -13.35
CA VAL A 16 7.77 -6.52 -12.40
C VAL A 16 8.77 -7.67 -12.30
N SER A 17 9.98 -7.38 -11.82
CA SER A 17 11.03 -8.38 -11.65
C SER A 17 10.65 -9.47 -10.64
N ALA A 18 11.36 -10.60 -10.66
CA ALA A 18 11.06 -11.71 -9.76
C ALA A 18 11.18 -11.34 -8.27
N PRO A 19 12.21 -10.61 -7.80
CA PRO A 19 12.26 -10.18 -6.39
C PRO A 19 11.11 -9.26 -5.98
N HIS A 20 10.72 -8.34 -6.87
CA HIS A 20 9.57 -7.44 -6.65
C HIS A 20 8.27 -8.22 -6.56
N ARG A 21 7.97 -9.08 -7.55
CA ARG A 21 6.79 -9.94 -7.52
C ARG A 21 6.75 -10.81 -6.27
N ASN A 22 7.86 -11.44 -5.91
CA ASN A 22 7.93 -12.32 -4.74
C ASN A 22 7.60 -11.54 -3.45
N LEU A 23 8.13 -10.33 -3.30
CA LEU A 23 7.79 -9.46 -2.17
C LEU A 23 6.28 -9.19 -2.09
N MET A 24 5.65 -8.77 -3.19
CA MET A 24 4.22 -8.44 -3.18
C MET A 24 3.34 -9.68 -2.94
N VAL A 25 3.70 -10.82 -3.55
CA VAL A 25 3.03 -12.11 -3.31
C VAL A 25 3.15 -12.52 -1.85
N ASP A 26 4.33 -12.38 -1.24
CA ASP A 26 4.56 -12.72 0.17
C ASP A 26 3.74 -11.83 1.10
N ILE A 27 3.67 -10.52 0.84
CA ILE A 27 2.86 -9.58 1.62
C ILE A 27 1.38 -9.98 1.56
N VAL A 28 0.82 -10.13 0.36
CA VAL A 28 -0.60 -10.47 0.19
C VAL A 28 -0.91 -11.82 0.84
N SER A 29 -0.10 -12.85 0.56
CA SER A 29 -0.30 -14.19 1.11
C SER A 29 -0.22 -14.21 2.63
N LYS A 30 0.72 -13.46 3.21
CA LYS A 30 0.89 -13.39 4.67
C LYS A 30 -0.30 -12.72 5.34
N VAL A 31 -0.78 -11.60 4.80
CA VAL A 31 -2.00 -10.93 5.29
C VAL A 31 -3.20 -11.87 5.19
N GLU A 32 -3.44 -12.45 4.02
CA GLU A 32 -4.60 -13.33 3.82
C GLU A 32 -4.56 -14.56 4.73
N ALA A 33 -3.38 -15.12 5.00
CA ALA A 33 -3.23 -16.22 5.94
C ALA A 33 -3.57 -15.80 7.38
N HIS A 34 -3.03 -14.68 7.85
CA HIS A 34 -3.23 -14.20 9.23
C HIS A 34 -4.65 -13.67 9.48
N LEU A 35 -5.28 -13.08 8.46
CA LEU A 35 -6.59 -12.44 8.55
C LEU A 35 -7.71 -13.27 7.89
N SER A 36 -7.45 -14.52 7.53
CA SER A 36 -8.38 -15.38 6.76
C SER A 36 -9.78 -15.47 7.36
N SER A 37 -9.91 -15.58 8.68
CA SER A 37 -11.20 -15.61 9.38
C SER A 37 -11.89 -14.26 9.49
N SER A 38 -11.14 -13.18 9.25
CA SER A 38 -11.61 -11.80 9.42
C SER A 38 -11.98 -11.14 8.10
N LEU A 39 -11.60 -11.72 6.95
CA LEU A 39 -11.79 -11.11 5.63
C LEU A 39 -12.88 -11.82 4.82
N LEU A 40 -13.83 -11.04 4.31
CA LEU A 40 -14.84 -11.51 3.35
C LEU A 40 -14.21 -11.74 1.97
N PRO A 41 -14.88 -12.49 1.07
CA PRO A 41 -14.47 -12.56 -0.33
C PRO A 41 -14.44 -11.18 -1.01
N CYS A 42 -13.69 -11.05 -2.10
CA CYS A 42 -13.71 -9.85 -2.93
C CYS A 42 -15.11 -9.64 -3.53
N THR A 43 -15.60 -8.40 -3.51
CA THR A 43 -16.91 -8.02 -4.06
C THR A 43 -16.80 -7.10 -5.26
N LEU A 44 -15.59 -6.82 -5.73
CA LEU A 44 -15.40 -5.97 -6.89
C LEU A 44 -15.97 -6.65 -8.15
N PRO A 45 -16.60 -5.90 -9.06
CA PRO A 45 -16.92 -6.39 -10.39
C PRO A 45 -15.67 -6.86 -11.14
N GLN A 46 -15.79 -7.88 -12.00
CA GLN A 46 -14.64 -8.43 -12.74
C GLN A 46 -13.92 -7.39 -13.61
N ASP A 47 -14.67 -6.43 -14.16
CA ASP A 47 -14.17 -5.32 -14.98
C ASP A 47 -13.61 -4.15 -14.14
N VAL A 48 -13.51 -4.33 -12.83
CA VAL A 48 -12.83 -3.47 -11.86
C VAL A 48 -11.68 -4.22 -11.19
N GLU A 49 -11.83 -5.52 -10.93
CA GLU A 49 -10.74 -6.39 -10.49
C GLU A 49 -9.60 -6.45 -11.51
N TYR A 50 -9.92 -6.36 -12.80
CA TYR A 50 -8.95 -6.21 -13.87
C TYR A 50 -9.51 -5.27 -14.94
N PHE A 51 -8.70 -4.30 -15.37
CA PHE A 51 -9.07 -3.38 -16.43
C PHE A 51 -7.85 -2.91 -17.21
N GLU A 52 -8.08 -2.58 -18.47
CA GLU A 52 -7.08 -2.06 -19.40
C GLU A 52 -7.68 -0.94 -20.24
N ASN A 53 -6.83 -0.10 -20.81
CA ASN A 53 -7.27 0.94 -21.73
C ASN A 53 -7.49 0.37 -23.14
N GLU A 54 -8.23 1.10 -23.98
CA GLU A 54 -8.61 0.63 -25.33
C GLU A 54 -7.41 0.30 -26.24
N SER A 55 -6.26 0.92 -25.98
CA SER A 55 -5.02 0.68 -26.74
C SER A 55 -4.17 -0.47 -26.19
N GLY A 56 -4.54 -1.07 -25.05
CA GLY A 56 -3.77 -2.08 -24.34
C GLY A 56 -2.44 -1.57 -23.73
N THR A 57 -2.20 -0.26 -23.74
CA THR A 57 -0.97 0.36 -23.25
C THR A 57 -0.96 0.57 -21.74
N ALA A 58 -2.13 0.55 -21.09
CA ALA A 58 -2.25 0.59 -19.65
C ALA A 58 -3.13 -0.55 -19.15
N GLN A 59 -2.67 -1.24 -18.09
CA GLN A 59 -3.35 -2.38 -17.48
C GLN A 59 -3.27 -2.25 -15.96
N SER A 60 -4.27 -2.74 -15.25
CA SER A 60 -4.30 -2.72 -13.80
C SER A 60 -5.12 -3.87 -13.25
N ALA A 61 -4.77 -4.34 -12.06
CA ALA A 61 -5.61 -5.22 -11.26
C ALA A 61 -5.79 -4.67 -9.84
N LEU A 62 -6.98 -4.90 -9.29
CA LEU A 62 -7.37 -4.52 -7.94
C LEU A 62 -7.91 -5.73 -7.18
N LEU A 63 -7.57 -5.80 -5.91
CA LEU A 63 -8.21 -6.68 -4.95
C LEU A 63 -8.67 -5.80 -3.78
N VAL A 64 -9.95 -5.91 -3.44
CA VAL A 64 -10.49 -5.33 -2.21
C VAL A 64 -11.20 -6.42 -1.43
N ARG A 65 -10.85 -6.56 -0.16
CA ARG A 65 -11.55 -7.48 0.74
C ARG A 65 -11.91 -6.74 2.01
N SER A 66 -13.20 -6.49 2.21
CA SER A 66 -13.75 -5.96 3.45
C SER A 66 -13.68 -7.01 4.55
N ALA A 67 -13.64 -6.55 5.79
CA ALA A 67 -13.65 -7.43 6.94
C ALA A 67 -15.07 -7.81 7.39
N VAL A 68 -15.17 -8.86 8.21
CA VAL A 68 -16.40 -9.18 8.94
C VAL A 68 -16.71 -8.08 9.98
N PRO A 69 -17.98 -7.84 10.35
CA PRO A 69 -18.35 -6.72 11.24
C PRO A 69 -17.68 -6.71 12.62
N SER A 70 -17.26 -7.86 13.14
CA SER A 70 -16.57 -7.98 14.44
C SER A 70 -15.07 -7.73 14.36
N SER A 71 -14.51 -7.52 13.17
CA SER A 71 -13.10 -7.27 12.95
C SER A 71 -12.75 -5.80 13.22
N GLN A 72 -11.51 -5.54 13.63
CA GLN A 72 -10.95 -4.18 13.66
C GLN A 72 -10.39 -3.74 12.30
N ILE A 73 -10.19 -4.69 11.38
CA ILE A 73 -9.90 -4.38 9.97
C ILE A 73 -11.16 -3.75 9.36
N ASP A 74 -10.97 -2.73 8.55
CA ASP A 74 -12.01 -2.18 7.67
C ASP A 74 -12.01 -2.95 6.35
N PHE A 75 -10.91 -2.82 5.61
CA PHE A 75 -10.64 -3.59 4.40
C PHE A 75 -9.13 -3.65 4.12
N ILE A 76 -8.75 -4.60 3.27
CA ILE A 76 -7.44 -4.61 2.62
C ILE A 76 -7.60 -4.26 1.15
N LEU A 77 -6.60 -3.58 0.59
CA LEU A 77 -6.54 -3.20 -0.82
C LEU A 77 -5.17 -3.56 -1.38
N GLY A 78 -5.16 -4.39 -2.42
CA GLY A 78 -3.96 -4.67 -3.21
C GLY A 78 -4.14 -4.18 -4.63
N SER A 79 -3.07 -3.66 -5.23
CA SER A 79 -3.10 -3.25 -6.64
C SER A 79 -1.78 -3.51 -7.36
N TRP A 80 -1.89 -3.66 -8.68
CA TRP A 80 -0.78 -3.39 -9.58
C TRP A 80 -1.28 -2.61 -10.79
N LEU A 81 -0.43 -1.74 -11.32
CA LEU A 81 -0.67 -0.92 -12.51
C LEU A 81 0.57 -0.98 -13.40
N HIS A 82 0.33 -1.14 -14.69
CA HIS A 82 1.31 -1.04 -15.75
C HIS A 82 0.86 0.02 -16.75
N CYS A 83 1.78 0.86 -17.21
CA CYS A 83 1.55 1.78 -18.31
C CYS A 83 2.81 1.92 -19.18
N GLY A 84 2.71 1.54 -20.45
CA GLY A 84 3.72 1.82 -21.46
C GLY A 84 3.82 3.33 -21.71
N LEU A 85 5.04 3.87 -21.57
CA LEU A 85 5.31 5.28 -21.75
C LEU A 85 5.65 5.59 -23.23
N PRO A 86 5.29 6.77 -23.75
CA PRO A 86 5.64 7.18 -25.12
C PRO A 86 7.14 7.17 -25.42
N THR A 87 7.98 7.22 -24.38
CA THR A 87 9.45 7.16 -24.46
C THR A 87 10.00 5.74 -24.68
N GLY A 88 9.13 4.72 -24.73
CA GLY A 88 9.53 3.31 -24.85
C GLY A 88 9.81 2.62 -23.51
N GLY A 89 9.72 3.35 -22.39
CA GLY A 89 9.77 2.79 -21.04
C GLY A 89 8.40 2.36 -20.52
N ALA A 90 8.31 2.01 -19.23
CA ALA A 90 7.05 1.69 -18.58
C ALA A 90 7.01 2.26 -17.15
N LEU A 91 5.81 2.65 -16.72
CA LEU A 91 5.48 2.90 -15.33
C LEU A 91 4.83 1.63 -14.76
N ASN A 92 5.46 1.06 -13.74
CA ASN A 92 4.92 -0.05 -12.96
C ASN A 92 4.71 0.42 -11.53
N ILE A 93 3.51 0.22 -11.00
CA ILE A 93 3.17 0.47 -9.60
C ILE A 93 2.62 -0.82 -9.02
N THR A 94 3.07 -1.19 -7.83
CA THR A 94 2.41 -2.22 -7.03
C THR A 94 2.19 -1.66 -5.64
N SER A 95 1.00 -1.84 -5.09
CA SER A 95 0.71 -1.40 -3.73
C SER A 95 -0.10 -2.41 -2.95
N PHE A 96 0.05 -2.34 -1.63
CA PHE A 96 -0.82 -3.02 -0.69
C PHE A 96 -1.05 -2.10 0.51
N SER A 97 -2.32 -2.00 0.91
CA SER A 97 -2.74 -1.18 2.04
C SER A 97 -3.70 -1.97 2.93
N GLY A 98 -3.53 -1.83 4.24
CA GLY A 98 -4.43 -2.36 5.26
C GLY A 98 -5.06 -1.22 6.04
N TYR A 99 -6.39 -1.11 5.98
CA TYR A 99 -7.14 -0.08 6.70
C TYR A 99 -7.83 -0.68 7.92
N LEU A 100 -7.70 0.00 9.05
CA LEU A 100 -8.39 -0.32 10.29
C LEU A 100 -9.61 0.59 10.47
N ASN A 101 -10.66 0.07 11.09
CA ASN A 101 -11.88 0.82 11.39
C ASN A 101 -11.77 1.55 12.74
N SER A 102 -12.79 2.32 13.11
CA SER A 102 -12.76 3.15 14.32
C SER A 102 -12.88 2.38 15.64
N SER A 103 -13.02 1.05 15.64
CA SER A 103 -12.99 0.24 16.87
C SER A 103 -11.58 0.04 17.45
N THR A 104 -10.55 0.51 16.74
CA THR A 104 -9.16 0.59 17.20
C THR A 104 -8.57 1.93 16.76
N ASP A 105 -7.62 2.47 17.51
CA ASP A 105 -6.84 3.66 17.14
C ASP A 105 -5.54 3.31 16.41
N ALA A 106 -5.18 2.02 16.34
CA ALA A 106 -3.91 1.57 15.81
C ALA A 106 -3.67 2.04 14.35
N PRO A 107 -2.40 2.24 13.94
CA PRO A 107 -2.05 2.68 12.59
C PRO A 107 -2.52 1.76 11.47
N ASN A 108 -2.69 2.34 10.28
CA ASN A 108 -2.89 1.58 9.04
C ASN A 108 -1.55 0.95 8.55
N PHE A 109 -1.59 0.22 7.45
CA PHE A 109 -0.41 -0.28 6.75
C PHE A 109 -0.39 0.20 5.30
N LEU A 110 0.79 0.57 4.80
CA LEU A 110 1.02 0.93 3.41
C LEU A 110 2.38 0.42 2.94
N VAL A 111 2.38 -0.24 1.78
CA VAL A 111 3.59 -0.49 0.99
C VAL A 111 3.29 -0.23 -0.48
N GLU A 112 4.16 0.54 -1.13
CA GLU A 112 4.07 0.87 -2.54
C GLU A 112 5.48 0.89 -3.15
N LEU A 113 5.61 0.24 -4.32
CA LEU A 113 6.81 0.27 -5.14
C LEU A 113 6.42 0.86 -6.50
N ILE A 114 7.05 1.99 -6.85
CA ILE A 114 6.82 2.73 -8.09
C ILE A 114 8.10 2.68 -8.90
N GLN A 115 8.07 2.00 -10.03
CA GLN A 115 9.22 1.84 -10.92
C GLN A 115 8.92 2.45 -12.28
N SER A 116 9.70 3.46 -12.67
CA SER A 116 9.56 4.15 -13.97
C SER A 116 10.73 3.88 -14.93
N SER A 117 11.77 3.20 -14.46
CA SER A 117 12.88 2.69 -15.27
C SER A 117 13.45 1.39 -14.67
N PRO A 118 14.23 0.61 -15.43
CA PRO A 118 14.90 -0.59 -14.90
C PRO A 118 15.88 -0.33 -13.75
N THR A 119 16.33 0.91 -13.58
CA THR A 119 17.39 1.28 -12.61
C THR A 119 16.92 2.24 -11.52
N SER A 120 15.64 2.61 -11.51
CA SER A 120 15.08 3.54 -10.52
C SER A 120 13.74 3.06 -9.97
N MET A 121 13.65 3.01 -8.63
CA MET A 121 12.44 2.63 -7.91
C MET A 121 12.21 3.59 -6.75
N ILE A 122 10.96 3.99 -6.54
CA ILE A 122 10.52 4.65 -5.33
C ILE A 122 9.87 3.60 -4.44
N LEU A 123 10.25 3.58 -3.16
CA LEU A 123 9.63 2.81 -2.11
C LEU A 123 8.91 3.76 -1.16
N ILE A 124 7.64 3.47 -0.90
CA ILE A 124 6.85 4.06 0.18
C ILE A 124 6.44 2.90 1.08
N LEU A 125 6.92 2.89 2.33
CA LEU A 125 6.57 1.88 3.32
C LEU A 125 6.34 2.57 4.66
N ASP A 126 5.14 2.41 5.22
CA ASP A 126 4.72 3.14 6.40
C ASP A 126 3.64 2.42 7.20
N LEU A 127 3.52 2.82 8.47
CA LEU A 127 2.32 2.61 9.28
C LEU A 127 1.62 3.97 9.51
N PRO A 128 0.74 4.43 8.59
CA PRO A 128 0.20 5.78 8.67
C PRO A 128 -0.58 6.03 9.97
N PRO A 129 -0.28 7.12 10.72
CA PRO A 129 -0.94 7.42 11.98
C PRO A 129 -2.41 7.77 11.76
N ARG A 130 -3.25 7.37 12.71
CA ARG A 130 -4.68 7.70 12.74
C ARG A 130 -5.05 8.75 13.78
N LYS A 131 -4.08 9.20 14.58
CA LYS A 131 -4.19 10.30 15.54
C LYS A 131 -3.19 11.40 15.23
N ASP A 132 -3.45 12.59 15.77
CA ASP A 132 -2.49 13.71 15.73
C ASP A 132 -1.31 13.41 16.67
N LEU A 133 -0.10 13.32 16.12
CA LEU A 133 1.08 12.89 16.86
C LEU A 133 1.62 13.95 17.83
N VAL A 134 1.23 15.22 17.67
CA VAL A 134 1.60 16.29 18.59
C VAL A 134 0.66 16.31 19.79
N LEU A 135 -0.63 16.05 19.57
CA LEU A 135 -1.63 16.01 20.64
C LEU A 135 -1.61 14.70 21.44
N HIS A 136 -1.04 13.62 20.88
CA HIS A 136 -1.04 12.28 21.46
C HIS A 136 0.37 11.69 21.49
N ASP A 137 1.19 12.16 22.42
CA ASP A 137 2.57 11.71 22.62
C ASP A 137 2.67 10.22 22.99
N GLU A 138 1.76 9.70 23.82
CA GLU A 138 1.69 8.27 24.13
C GLU A 138 1.43 7.40 22.89
N TYR A 139 0.67 7.91 21.92
CA TYR A 139 0.42 7.22 20.65
C TYR A 139 1.69 7.19 19.79
N LEU A 140 2.39 8.33 19.70
CA LEU A 140 3.68 8.43 19.01
C LEU A 140 4.69 7.41 19.60
N LYS A 141 4.79 7.40 20.94
CA LYS A 141 5.68 6.48 21.66
C LYS A 141 5.34 5.02 21.38
N THR A 142 4.06 4.64 21.55
CA THR A 142 3.61 3.25 21.45
C THR A 142 3.86 2.65 20.07
N PHE A 143 3.53 3.37 19.00
CA PHE A 143 3.54 2.80 17.66
C PHE A 143 4.81 3.07 16.86
N TYR A 144 5.61 4.07 17.25
CA TYR A 144 6.74 4.51 16.43
C TYR A 144 8.07 4.51 17.17
N GLU A 145 8.11 4.93 18.44
CA GLU A 145 9.35 4.92 19.22
C GLU A 145 9.65 3.52 19.75
N ASP A 146 8.68 2.87 20.40
CA ASP A 146 8.87 1.56 21.05
C ASP A 146 9.01 0.41 20.03
N THR A 147 8.51 0.60 18.81
CA THR A 147 8.58 -0.39 17.71
C THR A 147 9.88 -0.32 16.93
N LEU A 148 10.71 0.72 17.14
CA LEU A 148 11.96 0.96 16.43
C LEU A 148 11.79 0.99 14.89
N LEU A 149 10.63 1.44 14.39
CA LEU A 149 10.35 1.52 12.95
C LEU A 149 11.40 2.37 12.21
N ASP A 150 11.89 3.43 12.86
CA ASP A 150 12.88 4.32 12.28
C ASP A 150 14.23 3.63 11.98
N ASP A 151 14.55 2.54 12.68
CA ASP A 151 15.78 1.78 12.42
C ASP A 151 15.75 1.09 11.06
N LYS A 152 14.55 0.75 10.55
CA LYS A 152 14.37 0.20 9.20
C LYS A 152 14.70 1.22 8.13
N ARG A 153 14.25 2.46 8.31
CA ARG A 153 14.57 3.60 7.43
C ARG A 153 16.08 3.87 7.44
N LYS A 154 16.67 4.00 8.64
CA LYS A 154 18.12 4.18 8.82
C LYS A 154 18.94 3.04 8.22
N HIS A 155 18.43 1.81 8.19
CA HIS A 155 19.13 0.69 7.55
C HIS A 155 19.23 0.91 6.03
N LEU A 156 18.14 1.26 5.36
CA LEU A 156 18.14 1.52 3.92
C LEU A 156 18.97 2.74 3.55
N GLU A 157 18.93 3.81 4.36
CA GLU A 157 19.70 5.04 4.11
C GLU A 157 21.23 4.86 4.20
N LYS A 158 21.73 3.70 4.67
CA LYS A 158 23.16 3.37 4.64
C LYS A 158 23.64 2.91 3.26
N LEU A 159 22.72 2.52 2.38
CA LEU A 159 23.02 2.11 1.02
C LEU A 159 23.28 3.35 0.16
N VAL A 160 24.31 3.31 -0.69
CA VAL A 160 24.73 4.48 -1.50
C VAL A 160 23.73 4.80 -2.62
N GLU A 161 22.96 3.80 -3.03
CA GLU A 161 21.93 3.84 -4.06
C GLU A 161 20.64 4.47 -3.54
N VAL A 162 20.47 4.54 -2.22
CA VAL A 162 19.24 4.98 -1.56
C VAL A 162 19.33 6.45 -1.20
N LYS A 163 18.35 7.23 -1.67
CA LYS A 163 18.19 8.65 -1.37
C LYS A 163 16.78 8.92 -0.86
N PRO A 164 16.57 9.96 -0.03
CA PRO A 164 15.23 10.38 0.33
C PRO A 164 14.36 10.71 -0.91
N TYR A 165 13.11 10.28 -0.88
CA TYR A 165 12.09 10.64 -1.86
C TYR A 165 11.13 11.67 -1.25
N PHE A 166 11.02 12.83 -1.90
CA PHE A 166 10.10 13.89 -1.49
C PHE A 166 8.93 13.95 -2.48
N THR A 167 7.79 13.35 -2.13
CA THR A 167 6.56 13.47 -2.92
C THR A 167 6.16 14.92 -3.13
N SER A 168 5.67 15.31 -4.31
CA SER A 168 5.18 16.67 -4.55
C SER A 168 3.91 17.00 -3.76
N SER A 169 3.17 15.99 -3.31
CA SER A 169 1.95 16.18 -2.51
C SER A 169 2.29 16.47 -1.06
N LEU A 170 2.14 17.74 -0.65
CA LEU A 170 2.27 18.12 0.76
C LEU A 170 1.26 17.41 1.66
N TYR A 171 0.09 17.05 1.11
CA TYR A 171 -0.90 16.29 1.84
C TYR A 171 -0.36 14.89 2.20
N ILE A 172 0.23 14.17 1.23
CA ILE A 172 0.83 12.86 1.49
C ILE A 172 1.95 12.99 2.54
N ARG A 173 2.80 14.01 2.44
CA ARG A 173 3.84 14.27 3.47
C ARG A 173 3.27 14.47 4.88
N SER A 174 2.03 14.95 5.00
CA SER A 174 1.40 15.24 6.29
C SER A 174 0.67 14.05 6.91
N VAL A 175 0.35 13.01 6.12
CA VAL A 175 -0.41 11.84 6.60
C VAL A 175 0.45 10.59 6.80
N VAL A 176 1.68 10.58 6.28
CA VAL A 176 2.68 9.54 6.59
C VAL A 176 3.26 9.74 7.99
N SER A 177 3.75 8.66 8.60
CA SER A 177 4.37 8.72 9.93
C SER A 177 5.76 9.39 9.90
N PRO A 178 6.27 9.86 11.05
CA PRO A 178 7.65 10.33 11.19
C PRO A 178 8.71 9.25 10.88
N THR A 179 8.32 7.98 10.87
CA THR A 179 9.20 6.83 10.60
C THR A 179 9.01 6.25 9.20
N ALA A 180 8.19 6.89 8.36
CA ALA A 180 7.89 6.42 7.02
C ALA A 180 9.18 6.27 6.18
N ILE A 181 9.32 5.14 5.51
CA ILE A 181 10.37 4.91 4.54
C ILE A 181 9.88 5.46 3.21
N MET A 182 10.25 6.70 2.92
CA MET A 182 10.03 7.35 1.63
C MET A 182 11.37 7.54 0.94
N VAL A 183 11.77 6.55 0.14
CA VAL A 183 13.09 6.53 -0.49
C VAL A 183 13.00 6.27 -1.97
N ARG A 184 14.01 6.73 -2.69
CA ARG A 184 14.28 6.45 -4.09
C ARG A 184 15.59 5.72 -4.18
N ILE A 185 15.56 4.57 -4.84
CA ILE A 185 16.68 3.69 -5.09
C ILE A 185 17.10 3.92 -6.54
N GLU A 186 18.33 4.37 -6.75
CA GLU A 186 18.92 4.65 -8.07
C GLU A 186 20.21 3.85 -8.23
N THR A 187 20.25 3.00 -9.25
CA THR A 187 21.42 2.19 -9.65
C THR A 187 22.00 2.71 -10.96
N GLY A 188 23.24 2.34 -11.30
CA GLY A 188 23.87 2.67 -12.57
C GLY A 188 23.10 2.08 -13.77
N THR A 189 23.29 2.68 -14.95
CA THR A 189 22.57 2.29 -16.19
C THR A 189 22.75 0.84 -16.61
N ASP A 190 23.85 0.20 -16.19
CA ASP A 190 24.17 -1.21 -16.47
C ASP A 190 24.00 -2.12 -15.23
N GLU A 191 23.39 -1.60 -14.16
CA GLU A 191 23.30 -2.25 -12.83
C GLU A 191 21.85 -2.62 -12.46
N ALA A 192 21.00 -2.96 -13.45
CA ALA A 192 19.62 -3.37 -13.18
C ALA A 192 19.53 -4.58 -12.23
N GLU A 193 20.52 -5.49 -12.29
CA GLU A 193 20.64 -6.60 -11.35
C GLU A 193 20.82 -6.11 -9.91
N GLN A 194 21.58 -5.04 -9.68
CA GLN A 194 21.79 -4.47 -8.34
C GLN A 194 20.50 -3.94 -7.71
N LEU A 195 19.59 -3.35 -8.50
CA LEU A 195 18.28 -2.93 -7.99
C LEU A 195 17.50 -4.15 -7.49
N GLU A 196 17.55 -5.25 -8.24
CA GLU A 196 16.91 -6.51 -7.87
C GLU A 196 17.53 -7.12 -6.60
N GLU A 197 18.85 -7.00 -6.42
CA GLU A 197 19.54 -7.39 -5.18
C GLU A 197 19.10 -6.55 -3.99
N ILE A 198 19.00 -5.23 -4.14
CA ILE A 198 18.52 -4.33 -3.09
C ILE A 198 17.08 -4.68 -2.70
N VAL A 199 16.21 -4.96 -3.69
CA VAL A 199 14.84 -5.38 -3.42
C VAL A 199 14.80 -6.69 -2.65
N ARG A 200 15.61 -7.67 -3.06
CA ARG A 200 15.66 -9.02 -2.45
C ARG A 200 16.23 -9.00 -1.04
N ASP A 201 17.36 -8.34 -0.85
CA ASP A 201 18.21 -8.49 0.34
C ASP A 201 17.97 -7.41 1.40
N HIS A 202 17.38 -6.26 1.01
CA HIS A 202 17.11 -5.16 1.94
C HIS A 202 15.63 -4.77 2.00
N VAL A 203 14.99 -4.44 0.88
CA VAL A 203 13.59 -3.97 0.87
C VAL A 203 12.63 -5.05 1.34
N SER A 204 12.78 -6.28 0.83
CA SER A 204 11.87 -7.39 1.12
C SER A 204 11.89 -7.78 2.61
N PRO A 205 13.05 -8.01 3.26
CA PRO A 205 13.10 -8.24 4.70
C PRO A 205 12.47 -7.10 5.51
N ILE A 206 12.79 -5.84 5.18
CA ILE A 206 12.28 -4.67 5.90
C ILE A 206 10.76 -4.56 5.79
N ALA A 207 10.20 -4.67 4.58
CA ALA A 207 8.76 -4.63 4.38
C ALA A 207 8.03 -5.75 5.12
N LYS A 208 8.62 -6.94 5.18
CA LYS A 208 8.07 -8.08 5.94
C LYS A 208 8.14 -7.88 7.46
N GLU A 209 9.17 -7.21 7.96
CA GLU A 209 9.28 -6.83 9.38
C GLU A 209 8.24 -5.77 9.75
N VAL A 210 8.11 -4.71 8.95
CA VAL A 210 7.08 -3.67 9.18
C VAL A 210 5.67 -4.27 9.10
N LEU A 211 5.41 -5.17 8.14
CA LEU A 211 4.16 -5.90 8.06
C LEU A 211 3.92 -6.78 9.31
N GLN A 212 4.95 -7.44 9.84
CA GLN A 212 4.82 -8.24 11.06
C GLN A 212 4.41 -7.37 12.24
N ILE A 213 5.05 -6.21 12.41
CA ILE A 213 4.69 -5.23 13.44
C ILE A 213 3.23 -4.82 13.31
N TRP A 214 2.77 -4.50 12.09
CA TRP A 214 1.37 -4.15 11.86
C TRP A 214 0.41 -5.29 12.19
N LEU A 215 0.71 -6.52 11.76
CA LEU A 215 -0.14 -7.68 12.03
C LEU A 215 -0.28 -7.92 13.54
N GLU A 216 0.83 -7.91 14.28
CA GLU A 216 0.87 -8.24 15.70
C GLU A 216 0.33 -7.12 16.60
N LEU A 217 0.74 -5.87 16.36
CA LEU A 217 0.45 -4.75 17.25
C LEU A 217 -0.78 -3.95 16.82
N CYS A 218 -1.12 -3.94 15.53
CA CYS A 218 -2.18 -3.08 15.01
C CYS A 218 -3.43 -3.87 14.60
N ALA A 219 -3.30 -4.77 13.62
CA ALA A 219 -4.42 -5.50 13.03
C ALA A 219 -5.02 -6.55 13.97
N CYS A 220 -4.19 -7.21 14.79
CA CYS A 220 -4.61 -8.20 15.77
C CYS A 220 -4.46 -7.72 17.23
N GLY A 221 -3.95 -6.50 17.41
CA GLY A 221 -3.75 -5.89 18.72
C GLY A 221 -5.07 -5.46 19.35
N LYS A 222 -5.42 -6.01 20.50
CA LYS A 222 -6.63 -5.59 21.23
C LYS A 222 -6.41 -4.23 21.90
N ARG A 223 -7.22 -3.24 21.53
CA ARG A 223 -7.26 -1.91 22.14
C ARG A 223 -8.71 -1.49 22.26
N GLU A 224 -9.07 -0.90 23.38
CA GLU A 224 -10.38 -0.29 23.59
C GLU A 224 -10.27 1.19 23.23
N VAL A 225 -11.28 1.69 22.52
CA VAL A 225 -11.35 3.09 22.08
C VAL A 225 -12.66 3.66 22.57
N GLU A 226 -12.57 4.79 23.26
CA GLU A 226 -13.74 5.50 23.79
C GLU A 226 -14.61 6.05 22.66
N GLN A 227 -15.92 6.15 22.90
CA GLN A 227 -16.88 6.50 21.84
C GLN A 227 -16.57 7.85 21.16
N GLU A 228 -16.12 8.85 21.92
CA GLU A 228 -15.73 10.16 21.38
C GLU A 228 -14.50 10.06 20.46
N GLU A 229 -13.54 9.22 20.84
CA GLU A 229 -12.35 8.94 20.05
C GLU A 229 -12.67 8.17 18.77
N MET A 230 -13.58 7.18 18.85
CA MET A 230 -14.08 6.46 17.66
C MET A 230 -14.66 7.42 16.61
N ILE A 231 -15.40 8.44 17.04
CA ILE A 231 -15.98 9.46 16.15
C ILE A 231 -14.88 10.33 15.52
N ALA A 232 -13.89 10.75 16.31
CA ALA A 232 -12.76 11.54 15.82
C ALA A 232 -11.92 10.76 14.79
N LEU A 233 -11.62 9.48 15.07
CA LEU A 233 -10.94 8.56 14.16
C LEU A 233 -11.70 8.42 12.85
N ALA A 234 -13.00 8.08 12.91
CA ALA A 234 -13.83 7.90 11.72
C ALA A 234 -13.85 9.17 10.83
N LYS A 235 -13.90 10.35 11.45
CA LYS A 235 -13.82 11.63 10.74
C LYS A 235 -12.49 11.81 10.03
N ARG A 236 -11.37 11.56 10.72
CA ARG A 236 -10.03 11.71 10.14
C ARG A 236 -9.75 10.68 9.06
N ASP A 237 -10.16 9.44 9.27
CA ASP A 237 -10.02 8.35 8.30
C ASP A 237 -10.76 8.67 7.02
N LYS A 238 -12.02 9.13 7.12
CA LYS A 238 -12.82 9.53 5.95
C LYS A 238 -12.14 10.62 5.13
N ILE A 239 -11.58 11.64 5.79
CA ILE A 239 -10.84 12.72 5.11
C ILE A 239 -9.58 12.17 4.43
N THR A 240 -8.82 11.35 5.16
CA THR A 240 -7.58 10.72 4.66
C THR A 240 -7.84 9.91 3.41
N LYS A 241 -8.75 8.94 3.50
CA LYS A 241 -9.19 8.09 2.41
C LYS A 241 -9.67 8.89 1.19
N SER A 242 -10.59 9.83 1.39
CA SER A 242 -11.15 10.64 0.30
C SER A 242 -10.08 11.43 -0.44
N LYS A 243 -9.14 12.05 0.31
CA LYS A 243 -8.06 12.85 -0.28
C LYS A 243 -7.00 12.00 -0.96
N THR A 244 -6.66 10.83 -0.42
CA THR A 244 -5.75 9.88 -1.06
C THR A 244 -6.32 9.39 -2.40
N ILE A 245 -7.60 9.03 -2.46
CA ILE A 245 -8.27 8.68 -3.74
C ILE A 245 -8.20 9.84 -4.73
N GLU A 246 -8.49 11.06 -4.30
CA GLU A 246 -8.46 12.25 -5.16
C GLU A 246 -7.05 12.49 -5.74
N ILE A 247 -6.02 12.43 -4.90
CA ILE A 247 -4.63 12.70 -5.27
C ILE A 247 -4.09 11.60 -6.19
N ASP A 248 -4.19 10.33 -5.76
CA ASP A 248 -3.50 9.22 -6.42
C ASP A 248 -4.30 8.70 -7.62
N LEU A 249 -5.62 8.51 -7.45
CA LEU A 249 -6.48 7.84 -8.42
C LEU A 249 -7.26 8.84 -9.29
N GLY A 250 -7.85 9.87 -8.69
CA GLY A 250 -8.73 10.81 -9.39
C GLY A 250 -8.03 11.60 -10.50
N SER A 251 -6.77 11.97 -10.29
CA SER A 251 -5.98 12.72 -11.27
C SER A 251 -5.32 11.85 -12.34
N ASN A 252 -4.99 10.59 -12.01
CA ASN A 252 -4.19 9.73 -12.88
C ASN A 252 -5.02 8.69 -13.65
N LEU A 253 -6.07 8.11 -13.05
CA LEU A 253 -6.85 7.04 -13.70
C LEU A 253 -7.45 7.49 -15.04
N PRO A 254 -8.13 8.65 -15.16
CA PRO A 254 -8.70 9.07 -16.45
C PRO A 254 -7.64 9.24 -17.53
N ARG A 255 -6.46 9.77 -17.17
CA ARG A 255 -5.33 9.96 -18.07
C ARG A 255 -4.77 8.64 -18.60
N LEU A 256 -4.76 7.60 -17.78
CA LEU A 256 -4.15 6.30 -18.11
C LEU A 256 -5.14 5.33 -18.78
N PHE A 257 -6.39 5.32 -18.30
CA PHE A 257 -7.40 4.31 -18.65
C PHE A 257 -8.60 4.85 -19.42
N GLY A 258 -8.69 6.18 -19.59
CA GLY A 258 -9.86 6.85 -20.16
C GLY A 258 -10.98 7.06 -19.13
N GLU A 259 -11.86 8.02 -19.44
CA GLU A 259 -12.91 8.49 -18.53
C GLU A 259 -13.86 7.38 -18.06
N VAL A 260 -14.24 6.47 -18.97
CA VAL A 260 -15.24 5.43 -18.68
C VAL A 260 -14.70 4.40 -17.67
N ALA A 261 -13.50 3.88 -17.92
CA ALA A 261 -12.87 2.91 -17.00
C ALA A 261 -12.54 3.56 -15.66
N ALA A 262 -12.02 4.80 -15.69
CA ALA A 262 -11.71 5.54 -14.48
C ALA A 262 -12.95 5.81 -13.63
N ALA A 263 -14.07 6.26 -14.23
CA ALA A 263 -15.31 6.52 -13.50
C ALA A 263 -15.83 5.25 -12.81
N ARG A 264 -15.84 4.11 -13.51
CA ARG A 264 -16.28 2.82 -12.95
C ARG A 264 -15.44 2.37 -11.77
N VAL A 265 -14.12 2.46 -11.88
CA VAL A 265 -13.18 2.10 -10.80
C VAL A 265 -13.37 3.03 -9.60
N LEU A 266 -13.45 4.34 -9.83
CA LEU A 266 -13.64 5.33 -8.77
C LEU A 266 -14.99 5.17 -8.06
N GLU A 267 -16.05 4.83 -8.77
CA GLU A 267 -17.36 4.53 -8.18
C GLU A 267 -17.29 3.29 -7.28
N SER A 268 -16.68 2.21 -7.75
CA SER A 268 -16.54 0.98 -6.97
C SER A 268 -15.68 1.19 -5.71
N LEU A 269 -14.63 2.00 -5.79
CA LEU A 269 -13.79 2.30 -4.63
C LEU A 269 -14.50 3.23 -3.63
N LYS A 270 -15.35 4.16 -4.08
CA LYS A 270 -16.12 5.02 -3.15
C LYS A 270 -17.06 4.22 -2.24
N GLU A 271 -17.53 3.06 -2.66
CA GLU A 271 -18.37 2.19 -1.82
C GLU A 271 -17.57 1.47 -0.72
N VAL A 272 -16.26 1.32 -0.93
CA VAL A 272 -15.33 0.65 0.00
C VAL A 272 -14.79 1.62 1.04
N TYR A 273 -14.52 2.87 0.64
CA TYR A 273 -13.81 3.87 1.43
C TYR A 273 -14.71 4.68 2.39
#